data_AF-A0A820UFK6-F1
#
_entry.id   AF-A0A820UFK6-F1
#
_cell.length_a   1.000
_cell.length_b   1.000
_cell.length_c   1.000
_cell.angle_alpha   90.00
_cell.angle_beta   90.00
_cell.angle_gamma   90.00
#
_symmetry.space_group_name_H-M   'P 1'
#
loop_
_entity.id
_entity.type
_entity.pdbx_description
1 polymer ?
#
loop_
_entity_poly.entity_id
_entity_poly.type
_entity_poly.pdbx_seq_one_letter_code
_entity_poly.pdbx_strand_id
1 'polypeptide(L)'
;IFIGTFICAETLAITPPRHYPAFLLGLMPVIADWAQSTIISSVSAAYSNFTITNVDFTLNVTSQITGFPYSGLSNLAGGSLLQCILLTAILIYMIDRKFIRAAVWAFFAVVLSFFGLIHSSNVGVLYEKNDEGWRFSVGYATMIGLFMLLEIAQRWHLILGPEVEPDDLSSEEWAEWNRQKQLYEINESNQDT
;
A
#
# COMPACT_ATOMS: atom_id res chain seq x y z
N ILE A 1 -19.57 7.48 5.49
CA ILE A 1 -18.40 8.36 5.71
C ILE A 1 -18.18 8.64 7.19
N PHE A 2 -19.15 9.15 7.96
CA PHE A 2 -19.00 9.44 9.40
C PHE A 2 -18.44 8.28 10.25
N ILE A 3 -19.02 7.07 10.13
CA ILE A 3 -18.54 5.90 10.87
C ILE A 3 -17.11 5.51 10.46
N GLY A 4 -16.81 5.57 9.16
CA GLY A 4 -15.46 5.26 8.66
C GLY A 4 -14.40 6.24 9.19
N THR A 5 -14.70 7.54 9.21
CA THR A 5 -13.79 8.54 9.80
C THR A 5 -13.59 8.33 11.29
N PHE A 6 -14.62 7.89 12.02
CA PHE A 6 -14.52 7.59 13.44
C PHE A 6 -13.62 6.38 13.69
N ILE A 7 -13.80 5.27 12.95
CA ILE A 7 -12.94 4.08 13.04
C ILE A 7 -11.49 4.42 12.70
N CYS A 8 -11.24 5.25 11.68
CA CYS A 8 -9.89 5.72 11.36
C CYS A 8 -9.27 6.53 12.51
N ALA A 9 -10.06 7.40 13.15
CA ALA A 9 -9.59 8.18 14.29
C ALA A 9 -9.26 7.29 15.49
N GLU A 10 -10.12 6.32 15.82
CA GLU A 10 -9.86 5.34 16.88
C GLU A 10 -8.65 4.47 16.57
N THR A 11 -8.50 4.02 15.31
CA THR A 11 -7.35 3.22 14.87
C THR A 11 -6.06 4.01 15.00
N LEU A 12 -6.04 5.28 14.58
CA LEU A 12 -4.87 6.14 14.72
C LEU A 12 -4.55 6.45 16.19
N ALA A 13 -5.57 6.60 17.05
CA ALA A 13 -5.38 6.85 18.47
C ALA A 13 -4.68 5.69 19.21
N ILE A 14 -4.85 4.45 18.75
CA ILE A 14 -4.18 3.27 19.33
C ILE A 14 -2.91 2.86 18.58
N THR A 15 -2.59 3.50 17.46
CA THR A 15 -1.46 3.14 16.60
C THR A 15 -0.24 4.01 16.95
N PRO A 16 0.97 3.45 17.04
CA PRO A 16 2.18 4.25 17.25
C PRO A 16 2.35 5.33 16.16
N PRO A 17 2.75 6.57 16.50
CA PRO A 17 2.87 7.67 15.53
C PRO A 17 3.79 7.38 14.33
N ARG A 18 4.78 6.52 14.51
CA ARG A 18 5.68 6.04 13.44
C ARG A 18 4.97 5.30 12.30
N HIS A 19 3.80 4.69 12.56
CA HIS A 19 3.07 3.88 11.57
C HIS A 19 1.99 4.67 10.83
N TYR A 20 1.73 5.93 11.20
CA TYR A 20 0.81 6.81 10.49
C TYR A 20 1.04 6.88 8.96
N PRO A 21 2.28 7.00 8.44
CA PRO A 21 2.49 6.99 6.99
C PRO A 21 2.10 5.66 6.32
N ALA A 22 2.31 4.52 7.00
CA ALA A 22 1.90 3.22 6.47
C ALA A 22 0.38 3.11 6.38
N PHE A 23 -0.35 3.59 7.38
CA PHE A 23 -1.80 3.65 7.38
C PHE A 23 -2.34 4.50 6.21
N LEU A 24 -1.79 5.71 6.01
CA LEU A 24 -2.24 6.60 4.94
C LEU A 24 -1.98 6.02 3.54
N LEU A 25 -0.79 5.45 3.31
CA LEU A 25 -0.48 4.77 2.05
C LEU A 25 -1.32 3.50 1.85
N GLY A 26 -1.60 2.78 2.92
CA GLY A 26 -2.47 1.62 2.95
C GLY A 26 -3.90 1.90 2.48
N LEU A 27 -4.39 3.13 2.63
CA LEU A 27 -5.72 3.55 2.15
C LEU A 27 -5.77 3.90 0.66
N MET A 28 -4.62 4.04 -0.02
CA MET A 28 -4.59 4.42 -1.44
C MET A 28 -5.37 3.47 -2.37
N PRO A 29 -5.32 2.12 -2.22
CA PRO A 29 -6.06 1.21 -3.08
C PRO A 29 -7.58 1.38 -3.02
N VAL A 30 -8.14 1.57 -1.82
CA VAL A 30 -9.59 1.77 -1.66
C VAL A 30 -10.04 3.14 -2.19
N ILE A 31 -9.20 4.16 -2.09
CA ILE A 31 -9.46 5.46 -2.73
C ILE A 31 -9.45 5.34 -4.25
N ALA A 32 -8.52 4.55 -4.80
CA ALA A 32 -8.43 4.29 -6.23
C ALA A 32 -9.67 3.56 -6.78
N ASP A 33 -10.17 2.55 -6.04
CA ASP A 33 -11.38 1.80 -6.37
C ASP A 33 -12.65 2.67 -6.33
N TRP A 34 -12.78 3.50 -5.31
CA TRP A 34 -13.85 4.51 -5.26
C TRP A 34 -13.76 5.52 -6.43
N ALA A 35 -12.56 5.99 -6.76
CA ALA A 35 -12.36 6.93 -7.86
C ALA A 35 -12.71 6.27 -9.21
N GLN A 36 -12.26 5.04 -9.44
CA GLN A 36 -12.55 4.27 -10.64
C GLN A 36 -14.06 4.07 -10.82
N SER A 37 -14.75 3.58 -9.78
CA SER A 37 -16.20 3.33 -9.83
C SER A 37 -17.01 4.61 -10.07
N THR A 38 -16.58 5.74 -9.48
CA THR A 38 -17.21 7.05 -9.70
C THR A 38 -17.06 7.53 -11.15
N ILE A 39 -15.87 7.38 -11.74
CA ILE A 39 -15.61 7.73 -13.14
C ILE A 39 -16.51 6.90 -14.06
N ILE A 40 -16.52 5.57 -13.90
CA ILE A 40 -17.31 4.67 -14.75
C ILE A 40 -18.80 4.99 -14.64
N SER A 41 -19.31 5.15 -13.41
CA SER A 41 -20.74 5.40 -13.17
C SER A 41 -21.18 6.75 -13.73
N SER A 42 -20.36 7.79 -13.58
CA SER A 42 -20.65 9.14 -14.10
C SER A 42 -20.70 9.15 -15.62
N VAL A 43 -19.75 8.47 -16.26
CA VAL A 43 -19.69 8.36 -17.71
C VAL A 43 -20.88 7.55 -18.24
N SER A 44 -21.17 6.40 -17.63
CA SER A 44 -22.32 5.56 -18.00
C SER A 44 -23.64 6.34 -17.93
N ALA A 45 -23.82 7.17 -16.89
CA ALA A 45 -25.02 7.99 -16.72
C ALA A 45 -25.12 9.14 -17.74
N ALA A 46 -24.00 9.67 -18.21
CA ALA A 46 -24.01 10.71 -19.26
C ALA A 46 -24.46 10.14 -20.61
N TYR A 47 -23.98 8.93 -20.95
CA TYR A 47 -24.29 8.28 -22.24
C TYR A 47 -25.63 7.55 -22.28
N SER A 48 -26.22 7.18 -21.13
CA SER A 48 -27.54 6.52 -21.10
C SER A 48 -28.68 7.36 -21.68
N ASN A 49 -28.49 8.67 -21.86
CA ASN A 49 -29.45 9.58 -22.47
C ASN A 49 -29.37 9.64 -24.01
N PHE A 50 -28.38 8.98 -24.62
CA PHE A 50 -28.16 8.99 -26.06
C PHE A 50 -28.68 7.70 -26.71
N THR A 51 -29.97 7.69 -27.07
CA THR A 51 -30.57 6.60 -27.83
C THR A 51 -30.63 6.96 -29.31
N ILE A 52 -29.79 6.35 -30.14
CA ILE A 52 -29.97 6.32 -31.60
C ILE A 52 -30.59 4.97 -31.96
N THR A 53 -31.67 5.00 -32.75
CA THR A 53 -32.33 3.80 -33.27
C THR A 53 -31.35 2.98 -34.12
N ASN A 54 -31.22 1.67 -33.84
CA ASN A 54 -30.30 0.73 -34.50
C ASN A 54 -28.79 0.95 -34.25
N VAL A 55 -28.40 1.64 -33.17
CA VAL A 55 -27.00 1.71 -32.73
C VAL A 55 -26.89 1.22 -31.29
N ASP A 56 -26.34 0.02 -31.10
CA ASP A 56 -25.99 -0.49 -29.77
C ASP A 56 -24.69 0.17 -29.31
N PHE A 57 -24.80 1.17 -28.43
CA PHE A 57 -23.65 1.70 -27.70
C PHE A 57 -23.23 0.68 -26.65
N THR A 58 -22.47 -0.35 -27.06
CA THR A 58 -21.71 -1.16 -26.11
C THR A 58 -20.56 -0.29 -25.60
N LEU A 59 -20.83 0.47 -24.54
CA LEU A 59 -19.88 1.39 -23.93
C LEU A 59 -18.72 0.61 -23.30
N ASN A 60 -17.67 0.35 -24.08
CA ASN A 60 -16.35 0.10 -23.52
C ASN A 60 -15.75 1.45 -23.10
N VAL A 61 -16.31 2.04 -22.03
CA VAL A 61 -15.88 3.35 -21.48
C VAL A 61 -14.38 3.35 -21.20
N THR A 62 -13.85 2.20 -20.81
CA THR A 62 -12.48 2.02 -20.37
C THR A 62 -11.44 2.15 -21.48
N SER A 63 -11.76 1.80 -22.73
CA SER A 63 -10.80 1.89 -23.84
C SER A 63 -10.70 3.30 -24.46
N GLN A 64 -11.57 4.23 -24.07
CA GLN A 64 -11.69 5.57 -24.66
C GLN A 64 -11.21 6.70 -23.73
N ILE A 65 -10.77 6.38 -22.51
CA ILE A 65 -10.21 7.37 -21.59
C ILE A 65 -8.78 7.72 -22.05
N THR A 66 -8.67 8.79 -22.83
CA THR A 66 -7.39 9.35 -23.29
C THR A 66 -6.96 10.54 -22.43
N GLY A 67 -5.67 10.63 -22.09
CA GLY A 67 -5.11 11.74 -21.30
C GLY A 67 -5.01 11.50 -19.78
N PHE A 68 -5.45 10.34 -19.30
CA PHE A 68 -5.30 9.89 -17.91
C PHE A 68 -4.83 8.43 -17.89
N PRO A 69 -3.86 8.03 -17.03
CA PRO A 69 -3.36 6.65 -16.96
C PRO A 69 -4.37 5.71 -16.28
N TYR A 70 -5.47 5.44 -16.99
CA TYR A 70 -6.60 4.67 -16.47
C TYR A 70 -6.25 3.21 -16.13
N SER A 71 -5.36 2.58 -16.90
CA SER A 71 -4.88 1.22 -16.61
C SER A 71 -4.17 1.15 -15.26
N GLY A 72 -3.37 2.15 -14.91
CA GLY A 72 -2.72 2.24 -13.60
C GLY A 72 -3.73 2.38 -12.46
N LEU A 73 -4.76 3.21 -12.65
CA LEU A 73 -5.86 3.34 -11.68
C LEU A 73 -6.62 2.02 -11.51
N SER A 74 -6.95 1.35 -12.63
CA SER A 74 -7.65 0.06 -12.63
C SER A 74 -6.85 -1.02 -11.94
N ASN A 75 -5.54 -1.07 -12.17
CA ASN A 75 -4.66 -2.02 -11.51
C ASN A 75 -4.49 -1.68 -10.02
N LEU A 76 -4.54 -0.41 -9.63
CA LEU A 76 -4.46 -0.05 -8.21
C LEU A 76 -5.77 -0.36 -7.45
N ALA A 77 -6.91 -0.32 -8.15
CA ALA A 77 -8.23 -0.62 -7.63
C ALA A 77 -8.53 -2.14 -7.54
N GLY A 78 -7.94 -2.94 -8.43
CA GLY A 78 -8.15 -4.39 -8.46
C GLY A 78 -7.76 -5.08 -7.15
N GLY A 79 -8.75 -5.63 -6.43
CA GLY A 79 -8.52 -6.27 -5.14
C GLY A 79 -8.20 -5.30 -4.00
N SER A 80 -8.70 -4.06 -4.07
CA SER A 80 -8.42 -2.93 -3.18
C SER A 80 -8.32 -3.30 -1.70
N LEU A 81 -9.29 -4.05 -1.15
CA LEU A 81 -9.30 -4.44 0.27
C LEU A 81 -8.12 -5.32 0.66
N LEU A 82 -7.82 -6.36 -0.13
CA LEU A 82 -6.66 -7.23 0.13
C LEU A 82 -5.36 -6.45 -0.04
N GLN A 83 -5.30 -5.60 -1.05
CA GLN A 83 -4.14 -4.76 -1.32
C GLN A 83 -3.87 -3.76 -0.17
N CYS A 84 -4.92 -3.17 0.42
CA CYS A 84 -4.79 -2.31 1.60
C CYS A 84 -4.11 -3.04 2.76
N ILE A 85 -4.55 -4.27 3.05
CA ILE A 85 -4.00 -5.09 4.15
C ILE A 85 -2.54 -5.42 3.89
N LEU A 86 -2.23 -5.94 2.71
CA LEU A 86 -0.88 -6.34 2.32
C LEU A 86 0.07 -5.14 2.33
N LEU A 87 -0.31 -4.04 1.69
CA LEU A 87 0.50 -2.83 1.58
C LEU A 87 0.76 -2.23 2.98
N THR A 88 -0.27 -2.14 3.82
CA THR A 88 -0.11 -1.65 5.20
C THR A 88 0.84 -2.54 6.00
N ALA A 89 0.67 -3.86 5.93
CA ALA A 89 1.53 -4.79 6.66
C ALA A 89 2.98 -4.70 6.19
N ILE A 90 3.23 -4.69 4.88
CA ILE A 90 4.57 -4.52 4.31
C ILE A 90 5.21 -3.22 4.81
N LEU A 91 4.47 -2.11 4.76
CA LEU A 91 4.98 -0.79 5.16
C LEU A 91 5.26 -0.72 6.67
N ILE A 92 4.40 -1.28 7.51
CA ILE A 92 4.63 -1.34 8.97
C ILE A 92 5.93 -2.10 9.27
N TYR A 93 6.11 -3.30 8.70
CA TYR A 93 7.31 -4.09 8.95
C TYR A 93 8.58 -3.49 8.32
N MET A 94 8.43 -2.75 7.23
CA MET A 94 9.52 -1.97 6.63
C MET A 94 9.94 -0.82 7.54
N ILE A 95 8.99 -0.07 8.11
CA ILE A 95 9.26 1.03 9.05
C ILE A 95 9.93 0.51 10.32
N ASP A 96 9.47 -0.62 10.84
CA ASP A 96 10.07 -1.28 12.02
C ASP A 96 11.44 -1.93 11.75
N ARG A 97 11.92 -1.90 10.50
CA ARG A 97 13.14 -2.59 10.05
C ARG A 97 13.14 -4.09 10.38
N LYS A 98 11.96 -4.71 10.30
CA LYS A 98 11.73 -6.16 10.47
C LYS A 98 11.60 -6.82 9.10
N PHE A 99 12.68 -6.79 8.32
CA PHE A 99 12.66 -7.08 6.88
C PHE A 99 12.22 -8.50 6.53
N ILE A 100 12.55 -9.51 7.35
CA ILE A 100 12.03 -10.88 7.14
C ILE A 100 10.50 -10.92 7.17
N ARG A 101 9.86 -10.22 8.11
CA ARG A 101 8.40 -10.19 8.21
C ARG A 101 7.80 -9.44 7.00
N ALA A 102 8.42 -8.33 6.59
CA ALA A 102 8.03 -7.61 5.38
C ALA A 102 8.11 -8.50 4.12
N ALA A 103 9.17 -9.32 4.00
CA ALA A 103 9.34 -10.27 2.91
C ALA A 103 8.25 -11.36 2.89
N VAL A 104 7.83 -11.87 4.05
CA VAL A 104 6.72 -12.84 4.13
C VAL A 104 5.41 -12.23 3.64
N TRP A 105 5.10 -10.98 4.01
CA TRP A 105 3.91 -10.30 3.51
C TRP A 105 3.99 -9.98 2.01
N ALA A 106 5.17 -9.61 1.52
CA ALA A 106 5.42 -9.45 0.09
C ALA A 106 5.28 -10.78 -0.67
N PHE A 107 5.65 -11.92 -0.07
CA PHE A 107 5.44 -13.23 -0.67
C PHE A 107 3.95 -13.56 -0.85
N PHE A 108 3.11 -13.26 0.14
CA PHE A 108 1.66 -13.37 -0.04
C PHE A 108 1.17 -12.46 -1.18
N ALA A 109 1.70 -11.23 -1.29
CA ALA A 109 1.36 -10.35 -2.39
C ALA A 109 1.77 -10.89 -3.77
N VAL A 110 2.92 -11.57 -3.89
CA VAL A 110 3.32 -12.29 -5.12
C VAL A 110 2.26 -13.32 -5.50
N VAL A 111 1.87 -14.19 -4.56
CA VAL A 111 0.91 -15.26 -4.82
C VAL A 111 -0.46 -14.68 -5.21
N LEU A 112 -0.96 -13.72 -4.44
CA LEU A 112 -2.27 -13.11 -4.68
C LEU A 112 -2.30 -12.35 -6.01
N SER A 113 -1.21 -11.69 -6.38
CA SER A 113 -1.10 -10.98 -7.64
C SER A 113 -1.04 -11.93 -8.83
N PHE A 114 -0.36 -13.07 -8.68
CA PHE A 114 -0.24 -14.08 -9.73
C PHE A 114 -1.59 -14.70 -10.10
N PHE A 115 -2.46 -14.89 -9.10
CA PHE A 115 -3.82 -15.37 -9.30
C PHE A 115 -4.83 -14.27 -9.68
N GLY A 116 -4.40 -13.01 -9.77
CA GLY A 116 -5.27 -11.89 -10.08
C GLY A 116 -6.24 -11.48 -8.96
N LEU A 117 -5.98 -11.90 -7.72
CA LEU A 117 -6.77 -11.47 -6.55
C LEU A 117 -6.48 -10.03 -6.15
N ILE A 118 -5.28 -9.53 -6.51
CA ILE A 118 -4.88 -8.13 -6.42
C ILE A 118 -4.29 -7.69 -7.76
N HIS A 119 -4.39 -6.39 -8.06
CA HIS A 119 -3.87 -5.75 -9.26
C HIS A 119 -4.44 -6.21 -10.62
N SER A 120 -5.56 -6.91 -10.64
CA SER A 120 -6.21 -7.38 -11.86
C SER A 120 -7.74 -7.26 -11.74
N SER A 121 -8.41 -7.08 -12.88
CA SER A 121 -9.87 -7.18 -12.99
C SER A 121 -10.35 -8.62 -13.17
N ASN A 122 -9.45 -9.54 -13.52
CA ASN A 122 -9.75 -10.94 -13.80
C ASN A 122 -9.03 -11.85 -12.80
N VAL A 123 -9.71 -12.90 -12.36
CA VAL A 123 -9.14 -13.95 -11.50
C VAL A 123 -8.79 -15.15 -12.37
N GLY A 124 -7.60 -15.71 -12.20
CA GLY A 124 -7.10 -16.83 -12.99
C GLY A 124 -5.60 -16.98 -12.85
N VAL A 125 -4.99 -17.88 -13.61
CA VAL A 125 -3.52 -17.97 -13.68
C VAL A 125 -3.03 -16.96 -14.71
N LEU A 126 -2.59 -15.79 -14.24
CA LEU A 126 -2.32 -14.62 -15.08
C LEU A 126 -0.86 -14.58 -15.56
N TYR A 127 -0.48 -15.51 -16.44
CA TYR A 127 0.89 -15.63 -16.96
C TYR A 127 1.08 -15.06 -18.37
N GLU A 128 0.01 -14.67 -19.06
CA GLU A 128 0.12 -14.21 -20.43
C GLU A 128 0.72 -12.80 -20.48
N LYS A 129 1.39 -12.46 -21.61
CA LYS A 129 2.06 -11.16 -21.78
C LYS A 129 1.11 -9.97 -21.55
N ASN A 130 -0.16 -10.11 -21.90
CA ASN A 130 -1.17 -9.06 -21.80
C ASN A 130 -1.86 -9.04 -20.44
N ASP A 131 -1.59 -10.01 -19.57
CA ASP A 131 -2.15 -10.03 -18.23
C ASP A 131 -1.37 -9.09 -17.30
N GLU A 132 -2.09 -8.54 -16.33
CA GLU A 132 -1.52 -7.64 -15.34
C GLU A 132 -0.84 -8.42 -14.19
N GLY A 133 -1.37 -9.59 -13.81
CA GLY A 133 -0.97 -10.34 -12.63
C GLY A 133 0.52 -10.69 -12.54
N TRP A 134 1.12 -11.24 -13.60
CA TRP A 134 2.55 -11.60 -13.57
C TRP A 134 3.47 -10.38 -13.39
N ARG A 135 3.10 -9.21 -13.92
CA ARG A 135 3.92 -7.98 -13.84
C ARG A 135 4.04 -7.50 -12.40
N PHE A 136 2.93 -7.49 -11.68
CA PHE A 136 2.89 -7.12 -10.26
C PHE A 136 3.51 -8.19 -9.37
N SER A 137 3.33 -9.48 -9.72
CA SER A 137 4.01 -10.59 -9.05
C SER A 137 5.53 -10.44 -9.09
N VAL A 138 6.09 -10.08 -10.25
CA VAL A 138 7.52 -9.77 -10.39
C VAL A 138 7.90 -8.55 -9.56
N GLY A 139 7.08 -7.51 -9.52
CA GLY A 139 7.32 -6.32 -8.68
C GLY A 139 7.37 -6.63 -7.18
N TYR A 140 6.51 -7.51 -6.68
CA TYR A 140 6.59 -7.96 -5.30
C TYR A 140 7.78 -8.90 -5.06
N ALA A 141 8.15 -9.73 -6.04
CA ALA A 141 9.32 -10.58 -5.94
C ALA A 141 10.63 -9.77 -5.89
N THR A 142 10.74 -8.67 -6.66
CA THR A 142 11.90 -7.77 -6.55
C THR A 142 11.93 -7.07 -5.19
N MET A 143 10.77 -6.72 -4.64
CA MET A 143 10.68 -6.17 -3.28
C MET A 143 11.12 -7.16 -2.20
N ILE A 144 10.81 -8.46 -2.34
CA ILE A 144 11.36 -9.52 -1.48
C ILE A 144 12.89 -9.52 -1.58
N GLY A 145 13.44 -9.45 -2.80
CA GLY A 145 14.88 -9.36 -3.03
C GLY A 145 15.51 -8.16 -2.31
N LEU A 146 14.86 -6.99 -2.36
CA LEU A 146 15.30 -5.80 -1.63
C LEU A 146 15.26 -6.00 -0.11
N PHE A 147 14.20 -6.58 0.45
CA PHE A 147 14.13 -6.85 1.88
C PHE A 147 15.17 -7.86 2.35
N MET A 148 15.45 -8.90 1.55
CA MET A 148 16.52 -9.85 1.83
C MET A 148 17.90 -9.18 1.80
N LEU A 149 18.13 -8.25 0.87
CA LEU A 149 19.36 -7.45 0.83
C LEU A 149 19.48 -6.56 2.07
N LEU A 150 18.40 -5.87 2.46
CA LEU A 150 18.38 -5.01 3.64
C LEU A 150 18.61 -5.81 4.94
N GLU A 151 18.06 -7.02 5.04
CA GLU A 151 18.33 -7.94 6.15
C GLU A 151 19.82 -8.31 6.23
N ILE A 152 20.48 -8.58 5.10
CA ILE A 152 21.91 -8.88 5.06
C ILE A 152 22.73 -7.65 5.48
N ALA A 153 22.38 -6.46 4.97
CA ALA A 153 23.02 -5.22 5.36
C ALA A 153 22.86 -4.92 6.86
N GLN A 154 21.69 -5.23 7.43
CA GLN A 154 21.43 -5.11 8.85
C GLN A 154 22.30 -6.09 9.67
N ARG A 155 22.48 -7.34 9.21
CA ARG A 155 23.38 -8.32 9.85
C ARG A 155 24.84 -7.88 9.82
N TRP A 156 25.25 -7.16 8.79
CA TRP A 156 26.58 -6.55 8.69
C TRP A 156 26.71 -5.22 9.45
N HIS A 157 25.72 -4.85 10.26
CA HIS A 157 25.72 -3.63 11.08
C HIS A 157 25.84 -2.32 10.25
N LEU A 158 25.50 -2.36 8.96
CA LEU A 158 25.43 -1.17 8.11
C LEU A 158 24.13 -0.37 8.33
N ILE A 159 23.12 -0.99 8.93
CA ILE A 159 21.79 -0.41 9.18
C ILE A 159 21.43 -0.61 10.65
N LEU A 160 20.70 0.36 11.22
CA LEU A 160 20.14 0.27 12.57
C LEU A 160 19.31 -1.01 12.77
N GLY A 161 19.38 -1.56 13.98
CA GLY A 161 18.63 -2.75 14.38
C GLY A 161 17.11 -2.55 14.32
N PRO A 162 16.33 -3.63 14.47
CA PRO A 162 14.87 -3.55 14.49
C PRO A 162 14.40 -2.58 15.57
N GLU A 163 13.46 -1.72 15.23
CA GLU A 163 12.87 -0.82 16.23
C GLU A 163 11.86 -1.64 17.05
N VAL A 164 12.15 -1.83 18.34
CA VAL A 164 11.29 -2.57 19.27
C VAL A 164 10.89 -1.62 20.38
N GLU A 165 9.57 -1.51 20.58
CA GLU A 165 9.02 -0.75 21.69
C GLU A 165 9.16 -1.58 22.98
N PRO A 166 9.60 -0.98 24.09
CA PRO A 166 9.60 -1.64 25.39
C PRO A 166 8.18 -1.95 25.85
N ASP A 167 7.95 -3.13 26.45
CA ASP A 167 6.62 -3.55 26.92
C ASP A 167 6.12 -2.71 28.12
N ASP A 168 7.00 -1.94 28.77
CA ASP A 168 6.74 -1.15 29.97
C ASP A 168 6.33 0.31 29.69
N LEU A 169 6.44 0.78 28.44
CA LEU A 169 6.13 2.17 28.05
C LEU A 169 4.95 2.20 27.07
N SER A 170 4.07 3.18 27.21
CA SER A 170 3.08 3.47 26.18
C SER A 170 3.75 4.07 24.93
N SER A 171 3.11 3.96 23.76
CA SER A 171 3.69 4.44 22.49
C SER A 171 3.98 5.93 22.45
N GLU A 172 3.22 6.73 23.21
CA GLU A 172 3.48 8.15 23.37
C GLU A 172 4.71 8.39 24.25
N GLU A 173 4.79 7.75 25.42
CA GLU A 173 5.93 7.87 26.34
C GLU A 173 7.23 7.37 25.70
N TRP A 174 7.17 6.29 24.93
CA TRP A 174 8.31 5.79 24.17
C TRP A 174 8.76 6.78 23.09
N ALA A 175 7.82 7.39 22.37
CA ALA A 175 8.13 8.40 21.36
C ALA A 175 8.76 9.66 21.98
N GLU A 176 8.30 10.07 23.16
CA GLU A 176 8.91 11.17 23.92
C GLU A 176 10.30 10.82 24.43
N TRP A 177 10.47 9.63 25.00
CA TRP A 177 11.76 9.13 25.47
C TRP A 177 12.80 9.08 24.34
N ASN A 178 12.43 8.52 23.18
CA ASN A 178 13.31 8.46 22.01
C ASN A 178 13.70 9.86 21.52
N ARG A 179 12.75 10.80 21.54
CA ARG A 179 13.00 12.20 21.17
C ARG A 179 13.96 12.87 22.15
N GLN A 180 13.78 12.69 23.45
CA GLN A 180 14.67 13.23 24.46
C GLN A 180 16.07 12.64 24.33
N LYS A 181 16.20 11.32 24.17
CA LYS A 181 17.48 10.65 24.00
C LYS A 181 18.27 11.21 22.81
N GLN A 182 17.61 11.41 21.66
CA GLN A 182 18.22 12.06 20.50
C GLN A 182 18.69 13.50 20.80
N LEU A 183 17.89 14.27 21.53
CA LEU A 183 18.27 15.63 21.94
C LEU A 183 19.49 15.64 22.88
N TYR A 184 19.56 14.67 23.80
CA TYR A 184 20.73 14.50 24.67
C TYR A 184 21.99 14.16 23.86
N GLU A 185 21.93 13.19 22.95
CA GLU A 185 23.06 12.78 22.10
C GLU A 185 23.56 13.94 21.22
N ILE A 186 22.65 14.74 20.65
CA ILE A 186 23.01 15.94 19.87
C ILE A 186 23.71 16.97 20.75
N ASN A 187 23.17 17.24 21.95
CA ASN A 187 23.77 18.22 22.86
C ASN A 187 25.16 17.78 23.35
N GLU A 188 25.34 16.49 23.62
CA GLU A 188 26.64 15.91 24.01
C GLU A 188 27.66 16.03 22.87
N SER A 189 27.27 15.69 21.63
CA SER A 189 28.15 15.84 20.46
C SER A 189 28.56 17.28 20.17
N ASN A 190 27.73 18.27 20.51
CA ASN A 190 28.04 19.70 20.35
C ASN A 190 28.92 20.26 21.48
N GLN A 191 29.01 19.57 22.63
CA GLN A 191 29.89 19.97 23.74
C GLN A 191 31.33 19.48 23.54
N ASP A 192 31.52 18.42 22.75
CA ASP A 192 32.82 17.82 22.44
C ASP A 192 33.51 18.41 21.18
N THR A 193 32.87 19.39 20.51
CA THR A 193 33.39 20.13 19.34
C THR A 193 33.72 21.58 19.68
#